data_AF-A0A0S9EEP6-F1
#
_entry.id   AF-A0A0S9EEP6-F1
#
_cell.length_a   1.000
_cell.length_b   1.000
_cell.length_c   1.000
_cell.angle_alpha   90.00
_cell.angle_beta   90.00
_cell.angle_gamma   90.00
#
_symmetry.space_group_name_H-M   'P 1'
#
loop_
_entity.id
_entity.type
_entity.pdbx_description
1 polymer ?
#
loop_
_entity_poly.entity_id
_entity_poly.type
_entity_poly.pdbx_seq_one_letter_code
_entity_poly.pdbx_strand_id
1 'polypeptide(L)'
;MTSGSIDTAHCKTSDRVLELLLSLDHGADLDLLDDREVLAKLLASPEQQEVAAKIRLLLEAYVYEQSLEFNEAASGKSAVYKAYLTKQAAQPLRRNENSKRFRDALRDLLESDRIFQLLPNEANPDVVEVRRQLNMLNLNSAKRQTN
;
A
#
# COMPACT_ATOMS: atom_id res chain seq x y z
N MET A 1 -16.11 -13.42 38.30
CA MET A 1 -15.38 -12.20 37.89
C MET A 1 -14.11 -12.63 37.17
N THR A 2 -14.15 -12.68 35.84
CA THR A 2 -12.96 -12.85 35.00
C THR A 2 -13.16 -11.97 33.77
N SER A 3 -12.43 -10.85 33.80
CA SER A 3 -11.95 -10.06 32.68
C SER A 3 -12.31 -10.59 31.28
N GLY A 4 -13.31 -9.97 30.66
CA GLY A 4 -13.52 -10.03 29.22
C GLY A 4 -12.81 -8.83 28.60
N SER A 5 -11.52 -8.96 28.33
CA SER A 5 -10.80 -8.06 27.43
C SER A 5 -10.55 -8.80 26.13
N ILE A 6 -11.11 -8.28 25.04
CA ILE A 6 -10.40 -7.79 23.85
C ILE A 6 -11.48 -7.05 23.06
N ASP A 7 -11.49 -5.73 23.20
CA ASP A 7 -12.25 -4.83 22.33
C ASP A 7 -11.79 -5.04 20.88
N THR A 8 -12.58 -5.76 20.09
CA THR A 8 -12.38 -5.90 18.63
C THR A 8 -13.25 -4.90 17.88
N ALA A 9 -13.08 -3.61 18.21
CA ALA A 9 -13.69 -2.51 17.46
C ALA A 9 -12.72 -1.32 17.35
N HIS A 10 -11.53 -1.59 16.83
CA HIS A 10 -10.64 -0.54 16.30
C HIS A 10 -10.47 -0.76 14.80
N CYS A 11 -11.57 -0.61 14.04
CA CYS A 11 -11.44 -0.29 12.62
C CYS A 11 -10.94 1.15 12.56
N LYS A 12 -9.62 1.32 12.53
CA LYS A 12 -9.00 2.63 12.39
C LYS A 12 -9.33 3.16 11.00
N THR A 13 -9.62 4.45 10.89
CA THR A 13 -9.99 5.09 9.61
C THR A 13 -8.95 4.81 8.50
N SER A 14 -7.67 4.71 8.86
CA SER A 14 -6.59 4.28 7.96
C SER A 14 -6.82 2.91 7.32
N ASP A 15 -7.27 1.96 8.13
CA ASP A 15 -7.35 0.54 7.74
C ASP A 15 -8.48 0.38 6.73
N ARG A 16 -9.59 1.10 6.96
CA ARG A 16 -10.70 1.15 6.00
C ARG A 16 -10.31 1.77 4.66
N VAL A 17 -9.48 2.82 4.66
CA VAL A 17 -8.98 3.42 3.41
C VAL A 17 -8.07 2.44 2.67
N LEU A 18 -7.14 1.79 3.38
CA LEU A 18 -6.27 0.77 2.80
C LEU A 18 -7.06 -0.42 2.25
N GLU A 19 -7.98 -0.98 3.03
CA GLU A 19 -8.82 -2.12 2.62
C GLU A 19 -9.64 -1.81 1.38
N LEU A 20 -10.26 -0.62 1.32
CA LEU A 20 -11.01 -0.17 0.15
C LEU A 20 -10.13 -0.15 -1.09
N LEU A 21 -8.96 0.50 -1.03
CA LEU A 21 -8.07 0.66 -2.18
C LEU A 21 -7.48 -0.66 -2.66
N LEU A 22 -7.09 -1.52 -1.73
CA LEU A 22 -6.58 -2.86 -2.05
C LEU A 22 -7.67 -3.74 -2.67
N SER A 23 -8.94 -3.55 -2.28
CA SER A 23 -10.08 -4.25 -2.87
C SER A 23 -10.37 -3.76 -4.28
N LEU A 24 -10.33 -2.44 -4.52
CA LEU A 24 -10.50 -1.85 -5.85
C LEU A 24 -9.37 -2.26 -6.80
N ASP A 25 -8.11 -2.25 -6.34
CA ASP A 25 -6.97 -2.77 -7.11
C ASP A 25 -7.15 -4.25 -7.49
N HIS A 26 -7.62 -5.06 -6.54
CA HIS A 26 -7.88 -6.47 -6.81
C HIS A 26 -9.00 -6.69 -7.86
N GLY A 27 -10.03 -5.84 -7.84
CA GLY A 27 -11.12 -5.83 -8.82
C GLY A 27 -10.77 -5.22 -10.17
N ALA A 28 -9.60 -4.57 -10.29
CA ALA A 28 -9.24 -3.69 -11.41
C ALA A 28 -10.18 -2.49 -11.59
N ASP A 29 -10.72 -1.99 -10.47
CA ASP A 29 -11.72 -0.92 -10.38
C ASP A 29 -11.14 0.38 -9.76
N LEU A 30 -9.82 0.59 -9.85
CA LEU A 30 -9.17 1.80 -9.31
C LEU A 30 -9.61 3.08 -10.03
N ASP A 31 -10.05 2.96 -11.28
CA ASP A 31 -10.62 4.04 -12.10
C ASP A 31 -11.95 4.57 -11.54
N LEU A 32 -12.67 3.81 -10.71
CA LEU A 32 -13.85 4.30 -9.99
C LEU A 32 -13.54 5.50 -9.09
N LEU A 33 -12.27 5.69 -8.69
CA LEU A 33 -11.84 6.83 -7.91
C LEU A 33 -11.71 8.12 -8.74
N ASP A 34 -11.77 8.05 -10.07
CA ASP A 34 -11.78 9.23 -10.95
C ASP A 34 -13.16 9.91 -10.99
N ASP A 35 -14.23 9.19 -10.67
CA ASP A 35 -15.57 9.75 -10.53
C ASP A 35 -15.69 10.47 -9.17
N ARG A 36 -15.90 11.78 -9.22
CA ARG A 36 -16.01 12.63 -8.01
C ARG A 36 -17.17 12.22 -7.10
N GLU A 37 -18.28 11.75 -7.65
CA GLU A 37 -19.45 11.34 -6.88
C GLU A 37 -19.18 10.02 -6.17
N VAL A 38 -18.54 9.06 -6.85
CA VAL A 38 -18.12 7.79 -6.26
C VAL A 38 -17.04 8.01 -5.20
N LEU A 39 -16.04 8.83 -5.51
CA LEU A 39 -14.97 9.21 -4.59
C LEU A 39 -15.53 9.84 -3.31
N ALA A 40 -16.48 10.77 -3.41
CA ALA A 40 -17.10 11.41 -2.25
C ALA A 40 -17.95 10.44 -1.41
N LYS A 41 -18.57 9.42 -2.04
CA LYS A 41 -19.32 8.37 -1.34
C LYS A 41 -18.41 7.39 -0.60
N LEU A 42 -17.27 7.04 -1.20
CA LEU A 42 -16.32 6.09 -0.64
C LEU A 42 -15.38 6.72 0.40
N LEU A 43 -14.99 7.98 0.18
CA LEU A 43 -14.03 8.73 0.99
C LEU A 43 -14.64 10.10 1.35
N ALA A 44 -15.13 10.18 2.59
CA ALA A 44 -15.93 11.30 3.06
C ALA A 44 -15.11 12.57 3.38
N SER A 45 -13.80 12.46 3.56
CA SER A 45 -12.95 13.61 3.92
C SER A 45 -11.87 13.89 2.85
N PRO A 46 -11.50 15.17 2.63
CA PRO A 46 -10.41 15.52 1.73
C PRO A 46 -9.09 14.82 2.08
N GLU A 47 -8.80 14.61 3.36
CA GLU A 47 -7.60 13.92 3.82
C GLU A 47 -7.62 12.43 3.42
N GLN A 48 -8.78 11.78 3.47
CA GLN A 48 -8.93 10.40 2.99
C GLN A 48 -8.70 10.32 1.47
N GLN A 49 -9.23 11.29 0.72
CA GLN A 49 -9.08 11.37 -0.73
C GLN A 49 -7.61 11.62 -1.13
N GLU A 50 -6.89 12.48 -0.41
CA GLU A 50 -5.48 12.74 -0.65
C GLU A 50 -4.61 11.50 -0.41
N VAL A 51 -4.82 10.82 0.72
CA VAL A 51 -4.12 9.56 1.04
C VAL A 51 -4.42 8.49 0.00
N ALA A 52 -5.67 8.38 -0.41
CA ALA A 52 -6.10 7.42 -1.42
C ALA A 52 -5.44 7.67 -2.78
N ALA A 53 -5.35 8.93 -3.21
CA ALA A 53 -4.66 9.29 -4.44
C ALA A 53 -3.18 8.87 -4.42
N LYS A 54 -2.48 9.09 -3.30
CA LYS A 54 -1.07 8.67 -3.15
C LYS A 54 -0.91 7.16 -3.16
N ILE A 55 -1.77 6.42 -2.46
CA ILE A 55 -1.73 4.95 -2.45
C ILE A 55 -2.04 4.39 -3.84
N ARG A 56 -3.00 4.98 -4.57
CA ARG A 56 -3.29 4.61 -5.96
C ARG A 56 -2.05 4.77 -6.84
N LEU A 57 -1.33 5.89 -6.73
CA LEU A 57 -0.09 6.10 -7.49
C LEU A 57 0.94 5.03 -7.17
N LEU A 58 1.07 4.61 -5.91
CA LEU A 58 1.97 3.52 -5.53
C LEU A 58 1.55 2.16 -6.13
N LEU A 59 0.25 1.88 -6.21
CA LEU A 59 -0.30 0.68 -6.83
C LEU A 59 -0.04 0.66 -8.35
N GLU A 60 -0.34 1.76 -9.03
CA GLU A 60 -0.19 1.88 -10.49
C GLU A 60 1.29 1.89 -10.93
N ALA A 61 2.18 2.48 -10.13
CA ALA A 61 3.60 2.59 -10.44
C ALA A 61 4.42 1.35 -10.03
N TYR A 62 3.82 0.35 -9.40
CA TYR A 62 4.57 -0.79 -8.87
C TYR A 62 5.19 -1.65 -9.98
N VAL A 63 6.53 -1.66 -10.04
CA VAL A 63 7.33 -2.52 -10.91
C VAL A 63 8.39 -3.22 -10.07
N TYR A 64 8.26 -4.53 -9.88
CA TYR A 64 9.16 -5.30 -9.00
C TYR A 64 10.63 -5.23 -9.45
N GLU A 65 10.88 -5.18 -10.76
CA GLU A 65 12.22 -5.08 -11.34
C GLU A 65 12.94 -3.77 -11.00
N GLN A 66 12.22 -2.77 -10.49
CA GLN A 66 12.78 -1.50 -10.00
C GLN A 66 12.94 -1.49 -8.48
N SER A 67 12.51 -2.55 -7.79
CA SER A 67 12.57 -2.62 -6.33
C SER A 67 14.00 -2.69 -5.82
N LEU A 68 14.22 -2.18 -4.59
CA LEU A 68 15.48 -2.33 -3.90
C LEU A 68 15.90 -3.80 -3.81
N GLU A 69 14.98 -4.69 -3.43
CA GLU A 69 15.21 -6.14 -3.35
C GLU A 69 15.75 -6.72 -4.67
N PHE A 70 15.14 -6.35 -5.80
CA PHE A 70 15.59 -6.83 -7.11
C PHE A 70 16.99 -6.30 -7.44
N ASN A 71 17.23 -5.02 -7.19
CA ASN A 71 18.51 -4.37 -7.44
C ASN A 71 19.64 -4.98 -6.60
N GLU A 72 19.37 -5.29 -5.34
CA GLU A 72 20.31 -5.98 -4.45
C GLU A 72 20.61 -7.40 -4.93
N ALA A 73 19.59 -8.17 -5.33
CA ALA A 73 19.76 -9.51 -5.88
C ALA A 73 20.58 -9.53 -7.18
N ALA A 74 20.47 -8.47 -7.99
CA ALA A 74 21.19 -8.28 -9.24
C ALA A 74 22.61 -7.71 -9.05
N SER A 75 22.89 -7.07 -7.91
CA SER A 75 24.15 -6.36 -7.67
C SER A 75 25.36 -7.30 -7.71
N GLY A 76 26.43 -6.87 -8.38
CA GLY A 76 27.66 -7.66 -8.56
C GLY A 76 27.53 -8.90 -9.44
N LYS A 77 26.35 -9.17 -10.04
CA LYS A 77 26.13 -10.35 -10.90
C LYS A 77 26.45 -10.07 -12.38
N SER A 78 26.72 -11.15 -13.12
CA SER A 78 26.97 -11.08 -14.56
C SER A 78 25.72 -10.65 -15.35
N ALA A 79 25.92 -10.10 -16.55
CA ALA A 79 24.82 -9.69 -17.43
C ALA A 79 23.86 -10.85 -17.75
N VAL A 80 24.40 -12.07 -17.93
CA VAL A 80 23.60 -13.28 -18.18
C VAL A 80 22.71 -13.62 -16.99
N TYR A 81 23.24 -13.51 -15.77
CA TYR A 81 22.45 -13.75 -14.55
C TYR A 81 21.37 -12.69 -14.36
N LYS A 82 21.68 -11.41 -14.63
CA LYS A 82 20.69 -10.33 -14.58
C LYS A 82 19.54 -10.57 -15.56
N ALA A 83 19.87 -10.94 -16.80
CA ALA A 83 18.85 -11.27 -17.80
C ALA A 83 17.98 -12.48 -17.39
N TYR A 84 18.58 -13.50 -16.77
CA TYR A 84 17.84 -14.63 -16.20
C TYR A 84 16.90 -14.18 -15.09
N LEU A 85 17.36 -13.34 -14.15
CA LEU A 85 16.56 -12.83 -13.05
C LEU A 85 15.37 -11.98 -13.54
N THR A 86 15.61 -11.08 -14.48
CA THR A 86 14.55 -10.30 -15.14
C THR A 86 13.52 -11.22 -15.81
N LYS A 87 13.98 -12.24 -16.54
CA LYS A 87 13.09 -13.21 -17.19
C LYS A 87 12.25 -14.00 -16.18
N GLN A 88 12.82 -14.35 -15.02
CA GLN A 88 12.09 -14.97 -13.92
C GLN A 88 11.03 -14.03 -13.33
N ALA A 89 11.40 -12.79 -13.03
CA ALA A 89 10.49 -11.78 -12.47
C ALA A 89 9.30 -11.50 -13.40
N ALA A 90 9.53 -11.51 -14.71
CA ALA A 90 8.49 -11.28 -15.72
C ALA A 90 7.50 -12.46 -15.89
N GLN A 91 7.77 -13.63 -15.31
CA GLN A 91 6.85 -14.78 -15.41
C GLN A 91 5.50 -14.45 -14.74
N PRO A 92 4.35 -14.80 -15.34
CA PRO A 92 3.04 -14.45 -14.79
C PRO A 92 2.84 -14.86 -13.33
N LEU A 93 3.28 -16.07 -12.96
CA LEU A 93 3.22 -16.56 -11.59
C LEU A 93 4.01 -15.67 -10.63
N ARG A 94 5.26 -15.34 -10.99
CA ARG A 94 6.13 -14.46 -10.19
C ARG A 94 5.61 -13.04 -10.10
N ARG A 95 5.10 -12.49 -11.20
CA ARG A 95 4.45 -11.19 -11.22
C ARG A 95 3.28 -11.14 -10.25
N ASN A 96 2.40 -12.14 -10.29
CA ASN A 96 1.27 -12.24 -9.37
C ASN A 96 1.70 -12.38 -7.91
N GLU A 97 2.73 -13.20 -7.63
CA GLU A 97 3.32 -13.33 -6.30
C GLU A 97 3.90 -12.00 -5.80
N ASN A 98 4.64 -11.28 -6.63
CA ASN A 98 5.25 -10.00 -6.26
C ASN A 98 4.21 -8.91 -6.06
N SER A 99 3.21 -8.80 -6.94
CA SER A 99 2.06 -7.88 -6.74
C SER A 99 1.29 -8.21 -5.47
N LYS A 100 1.12 -9.50 -5.13
CA LYS A 100 0.53 -9.90 -3.85
C LYS A 100 1.39 -9.47 -2.67
N ARG A 101 2.71 -9.72 -2.70
CA ARG A 101 3.65 -9.31 -1.65
C ARG A 101 3.62 -7.79 -1.44
N PHE A 102 3.51 -7.02 -2.51
CA PHE A 102 3.39 -5.57 -2.45
C PHE A 102 2.09 -5.11 -1.79
N ARG A 103 0.95 -5.67 -2.20
CA ARG A 103 -0.35 -5.39 -1.56
C ARG A 103 -0.37 -5.74 -0.08
N ASP A 104 0.22 -6.87 0.29
CA ASP A 104 0.33 -7.28 1.69
C ASP A 104 1.23 -6.31 2.47
N ALA A 105 2.34 -5.85 1.89
CA ALA A 105 3.20 -4.83 2.50
C ALA A 105 2.52 -3.45 2.63
N LEU A 106 1.65 -3.07 1.69
CA LEU A 106 0.81 -1.88 1.80
C LEU A 106 -0.23 -2.01 2.91
N ARG A 107 -0.85 -3.19 3.07
CA ARG A 107 -1.77 -3.46 4.17
C ARG A 107 -1.07 -3.29 5.53
N ASP A 108 0.15 -3.82 5.63
CA ASP A 108 0.96 -3.76 6.85
C ASP A 108 1.76 -2.46 6.98
N LEU A 109 1.47 -1.42 6.18
CA LEU A 109 2.30 -0.21 6.07
C LEU A 109 2.53 0.51 7.41
N LEU A 110 1.54 0.47 8.31
CA LEU A 110 1.64 1.11 9.63
C LEU A 110 2.48 0.31 10.63
N GLU A 111 2.69 -0.99 10.37
CA GLU A 111 3.28 -1.94 11.31
C GLU A 111 4.61 -2.52 10.79
N SER A 112 4.92 -2.31 9.51
CA SER A 112 6.05 -2.94 8.85
C SER A 112 6.77 -2.03 7.85
N ASP A 113 8.09 -2.15 7.79
CA ASP A 113 8.97 -1.46 6.83
C ASP A 113 9.24 -2.27 5.56
N ARG A 114 8.58 -3.43 5.39
CA ARG A 114 8.78 -4.31 4.23
C ARG A 114 8.54 -3.63 2.89
N ILE A 115 7.65 -2.65 2.86
CA ILE A 115 7.33 -1.93 1.62
C ILE A 115 8.53 -1.17 1.04
N PHE A 116 9.46 -0.70 1.88
CA PHE A 116 10.66 0.02 1.44
C PHE A 116 11.64 -0.89 0.67
N GLN A 117 11.54 -2.21 0.85
CA GLN A 117 12.32 -3.18 0.09
C GLN A 117 11.70 -3.47 -1.28
N LEU A 118 10.38 -3.28 -1.40
CA LEU A 118 9.61 -3.60 -2.60
C LEU A 118 9.49 -2.43 -3.57
N LEU A 119 9.97 -1.25 -3.20
CA LEU A 119 9.95 -0.05 -4.01
C LEU A 119 11.36 0.45 -4.32
N PRO A 120 11.52 1.28 -5.37
CA PRO A 120 12.75 2.03 -5.58
C PRO A 120 12.97 3.05 -4.45
N ASN A 121 14.23 3.39 -4.16
CA ASN A 121 14.56 4.34 -3.08
C ASN A 121 13.93 5.71 -3.28
N GLU A 122 13.74 6.10 -4.53
CA GLU A 122 13.09 7.34 -4.97
C GLU A 122 11.65 7.45 -4.48
N ALA A 123 10.94 6.33 -4.27
CA ALA A 123 9.57 6.30 -3.78
C ALA A 123 9.46 6.30 -2.25
N ASN A 124 10.58 6.13 -1.52
CA ASN A 124 10.56 6.10 -0.05
C ASN A 124 9.96 7.37 0.60
N PRO A 125 10.21 8.60 0.11
CA PRO A 125 9.57 9.80 0.66
C PRO A 125 8.05 9.76 0.55
N ASP A 126 7.50 9.23 -0.56
CA ASP A 126 6.06 9.11 -0.75
C ASP A 126 5.46 8.11 0.24
N VAL A 127 6.13 6.97 0.46
CA VAL A 127 5.72 5.96 1.45
C VAL A 127 5.71 6.54 2.88
N VAL A 128 6.74 7.31 3.24
CA VAL A 128 6.83 7.99 4.54
C VAL A 128 5.67 8.97 4.71
N GLU A 129 5.37 9.73 3.66
CA GLU A 129 4.26 10.69 3.68
C GLU A 129 2.90 9.99 3.80
N VAL A 130 2.66 8.92 3.04
CA VAL A 130 1.43 8.11 3.15
C VAL A 130 1.29 7.56 4.57
N ARG A 131 2.34 6.99 5.15
CA ARG A 131 2.34 6.50 6.54
C ARG A 131 2.01 7.61 7.53
N ARG A 132 2.58 8.80 7.35
CA ARG A 132 2.31 9.98 8.19
C ARG A 132 0.83 10.38 8.12
N GLN A 133 0.28 10.47 6.92
CA GLN A 133 -1.11 10.88 6.71
C GLN A 133 -2.11 9.83 7.25
N LEU A 134 -1.84 8.54 7.05
CA LEU A 134 -2.65 7.46 7.65
C LEU A 134 -2.66 7.53 9.18
N ASN A 135 -1.52 7.79 9.81
CA ASN A 135 -1.45 8.01 11.26
C ASN A 135 -2.27 9.24 11.71
N MET A 136 -2.26 10.33 10.93
CA MET A 136 -3.08 11.50 11.23
C MET A 136 -4.58 11.23 11.11
N LEU A 137 -5.01 10.44 10.11
CA LEU A 137 -6.41 10.03 9.97
C LEU A 137 -6.90 9.32 11.24
N ASN A 138 -6.08 8.44 11.80
CA ASN A 138 -6.41 7.69 13.02
C ASN A 138 -6.57 8.60 14.24
N LEU A 139 -5.65 9.54 14.42
CA LEU A 139 -5.70 10.51 15.51
C LEU A 139 -6.92 11.43 15.40
N ASN A 140 -7.27 11.85 14.18
CA ASN A 140 -8.43 12.70 13.95
C ASN A 140 -9.75 11.97 14.19
N SER A 141 -9.84 10.67 13.85
CA SER A 141 -11.01 9.87 14.20
C SER A 141 -11.17 9.69 15.71
N ALA A 142 -10.09 9.52 16.46
CA ALA A 142 -10.15 9.39 17.92
C ALA A 142 -10.68 10.67 18.59
N LYS A 143 -10.26 11.86 18.12
CA LYS A 143 -10.73 13.15 18.65
C LYS A 143 -12.21 13.44 18.40
N ARG A 144 -12.80 12.88 17.34
CA ARG A 144 -14.22 13.09 17.01
C ARG A 144 -15.17 12.22 17.85
N GLN A 145 -14.67 11.19 18.53
CA GLN A 145 -15.47 10.32 19.39
C GLN A 145 -15.56 10.81 20.84
N THR A 146 -14.79 11.84 21.21
CA THR A 146 -14.72 12.38 22.58
C THR A 146 -15.48 13.69 22.79
N ASN A 147 -16.17 14.20 21.76
CA ASN A 147 -17.05 15.37 21.82
C ASN A 147 -18.49 14.95 21.52
#